data_AF-A0A4R3L458-F1
#
_entry.id   AF-A0A4R3L458-F1
#
_cell.length_a   1.000
_cell.length_b   1.000
_cell.length_c   1.000
_cell.angle_alpha   90.00
_cell.angle_beta   90.00
_cell.angle_gamma   90.00
#
_symmetry.space_group_name_H-M   'P 1'
#
loop_
_entity.id
_entity.type
_entity.pdbx_description
1 polymer ?
#
loop_
_entity_poly.entity_id
_entity_poly.type
_entity_poly.pdbx_seq_one_letter_code
_entity_poly.pdbx_strand_id
1 'polypeptide(L)'
;MSIISSLTPTQIAALTTTQIQNLGTADVAALSKTQIAALTSEQIAAIETQDFVVLSSAQISAFNTKAFADAMGPYDMKTLTSNQVAGLTAAQINALGTEIVEWDTEDVAQLSAQQIKALSTDSIVALTSDQVKALGTAQVAALTAAQVAAIDAADLAEMSTAQVAALTAAQIKALTTAQLQALTSDQVQALKATQLVALTTTQLQGAGTDFTKNLTSDQVKALTAAQVAALGTDQVASLDTEDVAALTAA
;
A
#
# COMPACT_ATOMS: atom_id res chain seq x y z
N MET A 1 -28.27 -12.12 28.47
CA MET A 1 -26.80 -12.14 28.66
C MET A 1 -26.28 -13.34 27.89
N SER A 2 -25.29 -13.14 27.03
CA SER A 2 -24.69 -14.25 26.27
C SER A 2 -23.92 -15.18 27.21
N ILE A 3 -24.19 -16.49 27.12
CA ILE A 3 -23.41 -17.51 27.86
C ILE A 3 -21.98 -17.63 27.33
N ILE A 4 -21.72 -17.17 26.10
CA ILE A 4 -20.40 -17.23 25.47
C ILE A 4 -19.37 -16.51 26.32
N SER A 5 -19.72 -15.36 26.92
CA SER A 5 -18.82 -14.59 27.79
C SER A 5 -18.30 -15.37 29.02
N SER A 6 -18.96 -16.48 29.41
CA SER A 6 -18.54 -17.33 30.53
C SER A 6 -17.63 -18.50 30.13
N LEU A 7 -17.49 -18.79 28.84
CA LEU A 7 -16.67 -19.89 28.34
C LEU A 7 -15.19 -19.53 28.36
N THR A 8 -14.35 -20.50 28.71
CA THR A 8 -12.89 -20.35 28.60
C THR A 8 -12.45 -20.39 27.13
N PRO A 9 -11.28 -19.84 26.77
CA PRO A 9 -10.72 -19.97 25.43
C PRO A 9 -10.60 -21.43 24.95
N THR A 10 -10.24 -22.36 25.83
CA THR A 10 -10.22 -23.80 25.52
C THR A 10 -11.60 -24.36 25.18
N GLN A 11 -12.64 -23.92 25.89
CA GLN A 11 -14.01 -24.34 25.59
C GLN A 11 -14.51 -23.76 24.26
N ILE A 12 -14.13 -22.52 23.93
CA ILE A 12 -14.41 -21.90 22.63
C ILE A 12 -13.72 -22.67 21.50
N ALA A 13 -12.43 -23.00 21.65
CA ALA A 13 -11.69 -23.79 20.67
C ALA A 13 -12.24 -25.22 20.49
N ALA A 14 -13.02 -25.72 21.44
CA ALA A 14 -13.66 -27.04 21.36
C ALA A 14 -15.05 -27.02 20.67
N LEU A 15 -15.60 -25.86 20.35
CA LEU A 15 -16.87 -25.76 19.62
C LEU A 15 -16.70 -26.28 18.19
N THR A 16 -17.70 -27.02 17.71
CA THR A 16 -17.77 -27.41 16.29
C THR A 16 -18.17 -26.23 15.42
N THR A 17 -17.85 -26.27 14.12
CA THR A 17 -18.29 -25.24 13.15
C THR A 17 -19.81 -25.10 13.12
N THR A 18 -20.57 -26.19 13.26
CA THR A 18 -22.04 -26.14 13.39
C THR A 18 -22.49 -25.42 14.66
N GLN A 19 -21.77 -25.55 15.78
CA GLN A 19 -22.10 -24.79 16.99
C GLN A 19 -21.78 -23.31 16.83
N ILE A 20 -20.71 -22.96 16.13
CA ILE A 20 -20.37 -21.57 15.80
C ILE A 20 -21.44 -20.93 14.90
N GLN A 21 -21.89 -21.64 13.86
CA GLN A 21 -22.96 -21.18 12.96
C GLN A 21 -24.30 -20.95 13.68
N ASN A 22 -24.53 -21.64 14.81
CA ASN A 22 -25.75 -21.48 15.59
C ASN A 22 -25.64 -20.40 16.69
N LEU A 23 -24.51 -19.71 16.80
CA LEU A 23 -24.40 -18.54 17.69
C LEU A 23 -25.23 -17.40 17.11
N GLY A 24 -25.96 -16.68 17.97
CA GLY A 24 -26.59 -15.44 17.53
C GLY A 24 -25.59 -14.29 17.41
N THR A 25 -25.95 -13.24 16.68
CA THR A 25 -25.16 -11.99 16.55
C THR A 25 -24.73 -11.42 17.89
N ALA A 26 -25.60 -11.47 18.90
CA ALA A 26 -25.30 -11.00 20.25
C ALA A 26 -24.27 -11.88 20.99
N ASP A 27 -24.19 -13.17 20.66
CA ASP A 27 -23.21 -14.10 21.21
C ASP A 27 -21.84 -13.87 20.57
N VAL A 28 -21.79 -13.69 19.24
CA VAL A 28 -20.55 -13.37 18.52
C VAL A 28 -19.99 -12.01 18.97
N ALA A 29 -20.83 -10.99 19.08
CA ALA A 29 -20.44 -9.68 19.60
C ALA A 29 -19.93 -9.72 21.05
N ALA A 30 -20.37 -10.71 21.85
CA ALA A 30 -19.97 -10.87 23.25
C ALA A 30 -18.64 -11.65 23.44
N LEU A 31 -18.05 -12.21 22.36
CA LEU A 31 -16.76 -12.88 22.43
C LEU A 31 -15.66 -11.93 22.90
N SER A 32 -14.95 -12.30 23.95
CA SER A 32 -13.77 -11.58 24.42
C SER A 32 -12.56 -11.81 23.52
N LYS A 33 -11.57 -10.93 23.59
CA LYS A 33 -10.33 -11.04 22.79
C LYS A 33 -9.61 -12.38 22.97
N THR A 34 -9.56 -12.91 24.19
CA THR A 34 -8.88 -14.17 24.48
C THR A 34 -9.64 -15.37 23.92
N GLN A 35 -10.97 -15.29 23.86
CA GLN A 35 -11.80 -16.30 23.21
C GLN A 35 -11.63 -16.26 21.70
N ILE A 36 -11.63 -15.07 21.10
CA ILE A 36 -11.40 -14.87 19.66
C ILE A 36 -10.02 -15.38 19.26
N ALA A 37 -8.99 -15.09 20.05
CA ALA A 37 -7.63 -15.56 19.79
C ALA A 37 -7.49 -17.10 19.82
N ALA A 38 -8.44 -17.81 20.44
CA ALA A 38 -8.45 -19.27 20.51
C ALA A 38 -9.27 -19.93 19.39
N LEU A 39 -10.00 -19.17 18.58
CA LEU A 39 -10.73 -19.71 17.44
C LEU A 39 -9.77 -20.26 16.39
N THR A 40 -10.09 -21.42 15.83
CA THR A 40 -9.37 -22.01 14.69
C THR A 40 -9.80 -21.37 13.37
N SER A 41 -9.04 -21.56 12.29
CA SER A 41 -9.42 -21.08 10.95
C SER A 41 -10.79 -21.62 10.52
N GLU A 42 -11.06 -22.90 10.77
CA GLU A 42 -12.35 -23.54 10.46
C GLU A 42 -13.51 -22.92 11.25
N GLN A 43 -13.28 -22.54 12.51
CA GLN A 43 -14.30 -21.90 13.34
C GLN A 43 -14.55 -20.45 12.89
N ILE A 44 -13.50 -19.70 12.55
CA ILE A 44 -13.65 -18.34 11.99
C ILE A 44 -14.41 -18.43 10.66
N ALA A 45 -14.08 -19.41 9.82
CA ALA A 45 -14.75 -19.78 8.57
C ALA A 45 -16.20 -20.29 8.74
N ALA A 46 -16.67 -20.45 9.96
CA ALA A 46 -18.04 -20.82 10.28
C ALA A 46 -18.87 -19.65 10.84
N ILE A 47 -18.26 -18.48 11.08
CA ILE A 47 -19.00 -17.28 11.50
C ILE A 47 -19.77 -16.74 10.30
N GLU A 48 -21.08 -16.54 10.44
CA GLU A 48 -21.89 -15.98 9.37
C GLU A 48 -21.49 -14.52 9.08
N THR A 49 -21.58 -14.08 7.83
CA THR A 49 -21.21 -12.70 7.43
C THR A 49 -21.93 -11.64 8.27
N GLN A 50 -23.22 -11.84 8.56
CA GLN A 50 -24.02 -10.93 9.39
C GLN A 50 -23.49 -10.80 10.84
N ASP A 51 -22.82 -11.83 11.35
CA ASP A 51 -22.25 -11.84 12.68
C ASP A 51 -20.79 -11.39 12.68
N PHE A 52 -20.09 -11.60 11.57
CA PHE A 52 -18.73 -11.10 11.40
C PHE A 52 -18.69 -9.56 11.43
N VAL A 53 -19.65 -8.90 10.77
CA VAL A 53 -19.71 -7.42 10.69
C VAL A 53 -19.99 -6.71 12.01
N VAL A 54 -20.48 -7.43 13.04
CA VAL A 54 -20.71 -6.83 14.37
C VAL A 54 -19.48 -6.87 15.29
N LEU A 55 -18.40 -7.52 14.86
CA LEU A 55 -17.15 -7.55 15.61
C LEU A 55 -16.48 -6.18 15.60
N SER A 56 -16.09 -5.70 16.79
CA SER A 56 -15.31 -4.48 16.95
C SER A 56 -13.89 -4.63 16.41
N SER A 57 -13.22 -3.52 16.07
CA SER A 57 -11.79 -3.52 15.68
C SER A 57 -10.88 -4.19 16.73
N ALA A 58 -11.24 -4.05 18.01
CA ALA A 58 -10.54 -4.68 19.13
C ALA A 58 -10.68 -6.21 19.15
N GLN A 59 -11.78 -6.74 18.61
CA GLN A 59 -12.03 -8.17 18.43
C GLN A 59 -11.38 -8.68 17.13
N ILE A 60 -11.51 -7.94 16.02
CA ILE A 60 -10.84 -8.26 14.75
C ILE A 60 -9.33 -8.41 14.93
N SER A 61 -8.68 -7.48 15.64
CA SER A 61 -7.24 -7.54 15.93
C SER A 61 -6.83 -8.68 16.86
N ALA A 62 -7.78 -9.35 17.52
CA ALA A 62 -7.50 -10.46 18.43
C ALA A 62 -7.46 -11.83 17.75
N PHE A 63 -7.90 -11.94 16.48
CA PHE A 63 -7.78 -13.20 15.75
C PHE A 63 -6.31 -13.60 15.59
N ASN A 64 -6.04 -14.90 15.67
CA ASN A 64 -4.74 -15.43 15.29
C ASN A 64 -4.48 -15.10 13.81
N THR A 65 -3.31 -14.53 13.50
CA THR A 65 -2.96 -14.05 12.16
C THR A 65 -3.12 -15.10 11.06
N LYS A 66 -2.66 -16.33 11.30
CA LYS A 66 -2.78 -17.41 10.32
C LYS A 66 -4.24 -17.85 10.20
N ALA A 67 -4.92 -18.04 11.33
CA ALA A 67 -6.30 -18.47 11.33
C ALA A 67 -7.22 -17.47 10.62
N PHE A 68 -6.99 -16.17 10.83
CA PHE A 68 -7.67 -15.09 10.12
C PHE A 68 -7.44 -15.18 8.61
N ALA A 69 -6.18 -15.21 8.16
CA ALA A 69 -5.88 -15.26 6.73
C ALA A 69 -6.45 -16.52 6.05
N ASP A 70 -6.29 -17.70 6.67
CA ASP A 70 -6.85 -18.96 6.16
C ASP A 70 -8.37 -18.91 6.07
N ALA A 71 -9.03 -18.30 7.07
CA ALA A 71 -10.48 -18.19 7.12
C ALA A 71 -11.03 -17.16 6.13
N MET A 72 -10.26 -16.13 5.84
CA MET A 72 -10.64 -15.06 4.92
C MET A 72 -10.61 -15.51 3.45
N GLY A 73 -9.81 -16.51 3.07
CA GLY A 73 -9.78 -17.04 1.70
C GLY A 73 -11.14 -17.47 1.09
N PRO A 74 -12.04 -18.15 1.83
CA PRO A 74 -13.40 -18.43 1.35
C PRO A 74 -14.41 -17.28 1.54
N TYR A 75 -14.08 -16.19 2.23
CA TYR A 75 -14.97 -15.05 2.41
C TYR A 75 -14.61 -13.92 1.47
N ASP A 76 -15.63 -13.21 0.99
CA ASP A 76 -15.40 -11.98 0.26
C ASP A 76 -14.90 -10.92 1.25
N MET A 77 -13.67 -10.44 1.06
CA MET A 77 -13.10 -9.38 1.92
C MET A 77 -13.91 -8.10 1.88
N LYS A 78 -14.75 -7.93 0.85
CA LYS A 78 -15.78 -6.89 0.72
C LYS A 78 -16.83 -6.89 1.84
N THR A 79 -16.88 -7.94 2.66
CA THR A 79 -17.82 -8.02 3.79
C THR A 79 -17.35 -7.24 5.01
N LEU A 80 -16.06 -6.88 5.09
CA LEU A 80 -15.54 -6.08 6.18
C LEU A 80 -16.03 -4.63 6.06
N THR A 81 -16.44 -4.03 7.17
CA THR A 81 -16.66 -2.59 7.19
C THR A 81 -15.32 -1.84 7.22
N SER A 82 -15.29 -0.60 6.74
CA SER A 82 -14.09 0.26 6.80
C SER A 82 -13.50 0.41 8.21
N ASN A 83 -14.33 0.35 9.27
CA ASN A 83 -13.86 0.35 10.66
C ASN A 83 -13.16 -0.95 11.05
N GLN A 84 -13.58 -2.08 10.50
CA GLN A 84 -12.95 -3.38 10.72
C GLN A 84 -11.64 -3.47 9.94
N VAL A 85 -11.63 -2.99 8.69
CA VAL A 85 -10.41 -2.85 7.87
C VAL A 85 -9.35 -2.00 8.59
N ALA A 86 -9.75 -0.83 9.11
CA ALA A 86 -8.86 0.02 9.91
C ALA A 86 -8.39 -0.65 11.23
N GLY A 87 -9.13 -1.65 11.71
CA GLY A 87 -8.82 -2.44 12.90
C GLY A 87 -7.85 -3.60 12.67
N LEU A 88 -7.55 -3.96 11.42
CA LEU A 88 -6.64 -5.06 11.11
C LEU A 88 -5.20 -4.70 11.49
N THR A 89 -4.51 -5.64 12.12
CA THR A 89 -3.08 -5.45 12.43
C THR A 89 -2.22 -5.55 11.16
N ALA A 90 -1.04 -4.93 11.17
CA ALA A 90 -0.02 -5.08 10.13
C ALA A 90 0.29 -6.56 9.82
N ALA A 91 0.31 -7.42 10.83
CA ALA A 91 0.54 -8.85 10.67
C ALA A 91 -0.62 -9.55 9.94
N GLN A 92 -1.87 -9.20 10.25
CA GLN A 92 -3.05 -9.73 9.54
C GLN A 92 -3.06 -9.28 8.08
N ILE A 93 -2.79 -8.00 7.81
CA ILE A 93 -2.70 -7.47 6.44
C ILE A 93 -1.63 -8.20 5.63
N ASN A 94 -0.42 -8.37 6.19
CA ASN A 94 0.63 -9.11 5.50
C ASN A 94 0.25 -10.59 5.24
N ALA A 95 -0.49 -11.22 6.15
CA ALA A 95 -0.91 -12.61 6.02
C ALA A 95 -2.01 -12.82 4.98
N LEU A 96 -2.80 -11.78 4.65
CA LEU A 96 -3.75 -11.83 3.54
C LEU A 96 -3.05 -11.95 2.17
N GLY A 97 -1.76 -11.61 2.07
CA GLY A 97 -1.00 -11.76 0.84
C GLY A 97 -1.62 -10.97 -0.32
N THR A 98 -1.95 -11.65 -1.42
CA THR A 98 -2.53 -11.04 -2.61
C THR A 98 -4.05 -10.89 -2.56
N GLU A 99 -4.73 -11.35 -1.50
CA GLU A 99 -6.19 -11.20 -1.35
C GLU A 99 -6.64 -9.74 -1.19
N ILE A 100 -5.70 -8.81 -1.00
CA ILE A 100 -5.98 -7.36 -1.02
C ILE A 100 -6.57 -6.88 -2.35
N VAL A 101 -6.39 -7.61 -3.44
CA VAL A 101 -6.98 -7.27 -4.75
C VAL A 101 -8.50 -7.36 -4.75
N GLU A 102 -9.09 -8.14 -3.85
CA GLU A 102 -10.54 -8.29 -3.73
C GLU A 102 -11.21 -7.10 -3.02
N TRP A 103 -10.43 -6.18 -2.45
CA TRP A 103 -10.93 -5.00 -1.75
C TRP A 103 -11.34 -3.92 -2.74
N ASP A 104 -12.37 -3.15 -2.42
CA ASP A 104 -12.68 -1.96 -3.20
C ASP A 104 -11.67 -0.83 -2.93
N THR A 105 -11.73 0.21 -3.76
CA THR A 105 -10.81 1.36 -3.65
C THR A 105 -10.98 2.13 -2.34
N GLU A 106 -12.20 2.14 -1.80
CA GLU A 106 -12.57 2.79 -0.57
C GLU A 106 -11.87 2.15 0.62
N ASP A 107 -11.88 0.82 0.72
CA ASP A 107 -11.21 0.06 1.78
C ASP A 107 -9.69 0.17 1.70
N VAL A 108 -9.12 0.13 0.49
CA VAL A 108 -7.67 0.37 0.29
C VAL A 108 -7.29 1.78 0.73
N ALA A 109 -8.13 2.79 0.47
CA ALA A 109 -7.91 4.17 0.91
C ALA A 109 -7.99 4.34 2.45
N GLN A 110 -8.60 3.41 3.18
CA GLN A 110 -8.66 3.44 4.66
C GLN A 110 -7.44 2.81 5.34
N LEU A 111 -6.56 2.13 4.60
CA LEU A 111 -5.38 1.52 5.20
C LEU A 111 -4.47 2.56 5.87
N SER A 112 -4.10 2.33 7.11
CA SER A 112 -3.12 3.15 7.81
C SER A 112 -1.73 3.02 7.18
N ALA A 113 -0.88 4.03 7.38
CA ALA A 113 0.54 3.98 6.97
C ALA A 113 1.29 2.73 7.48
N GLN A 114 0.92 2.23 8.67
CA GLN A 114 1.53 1.02 9.24
C GLN A 114 1.08 -0.25 8.53
N GLN A 115 -0.20 -0.32 8.13
CA GLN A 115 -0.73 -1.44 7.36
C GLN A 115 -0.17 -1.44 5.93
N ILE A 116 -0.07 -0.28 5.27
CA ILE A 116 0.57 -0.14 3.95
C ILE A 116 2.02 -0.62 3.98
N LYS A 117 2.80 -0.20 4.98
CA LYS A 117 4.20 -0.64 5.14
C LYS A 117 4.33 -2.15 5.38
N ALA A 118 3.27 -2.80 5.86
CA ALA A 118 3.27 -4.22 6.14
C ALA A 118 2.95 -5.09 4.92
N LEU A 119 2.44 -4.51 3.83
CA LEU A 119 2.18 -5.24 2.59
C LEU A 119 3.48 -5.84 2.03
N SER A 120 3.40 -7.08 1.55
CA SER A 120 4.51 -7.68 0.81
C SER A 120 4.70 -6.99 -0.56
N THR A 121 5.86 -7.15 -1.19
CA THR A 121 6.04 -6.68 -2.57
C THR A 121 5.10 -7.39 -3.54
N ASP A 122 4.78 -8.67 -3.28
CA ASP A 122 3.85 -9.44 -4.10
C ASP A 122 2.43 -8.88 -3.99
N SER A 123 2.03 -8.45 -2.78
CA SER A 123 0.77 -7.74 -2.55
C SER A 123 0.71 -6.41 -3.31
N ILE A 124 1.83 -5.67 -3.37
CA ILE A 124 1.91 -4.40 -4.12
C ILE A 124 1.80 -4.64 -5.62
N VAL A 125 2.50 -5.63 -6.17
CA VAL A 125 2.40 -6.02 -7.59
C VAL A 125 0.99 -6.48 -7.94
N ALA A 126 0.29 -7.12 -7.00
CA ALA A 126 -1.06 -7.60 -7.25
C ALA A 126 -2.11 -6.48 -7.29
N LEU A 127 -1.87 -5.31 -6.66
CA LEU A 127 -2.83 -4.21 -6.65
C LEU A 127 -3.23 -3.81 -8.06
N THR A 128 -4.52 -3.56 -8.25
CA THR A 128 -5.02 -2.98 -9.50
C THR A 128 -4.62 -1.51 -9.60
N SER A 129 -4.57 -0.98 -10.83
CA SER A 129 -4.23 0.43 -11.05
C SER A 129 -5.22 1.40 -10.38
N ASP A 130 -6.50 1.02 -10.28
CA ASP A 130 -7.52 1.78 -9.53
C ASP A 130 -7.25 1.78 -8.02
N GLN A 131 -6.81 0.66 -7.44
CA GLN A 131 -6.39 0.59 -6.03
C GLN A 131 -5.12 1.42 -5.76
N VAL A 132 -4.15 1.41 -6.68
CA VAL A 132 -2.94 2.26 -6.59
C VAL A 132 -3.33 3.74 -6.63
N LYS A 133 -4.23 4.14 -7.54
CA LYS A 133 -4.80 5.49 -7.62
C LYS A 133 -5.56 5.90 -6.35
N ALA A 134 -6.22 4.97 -5.68
CA ALA A 134 -6.97 5.22 -4.46
C ALA A 134 -6.09 5.55 -3.25
N LEU A 135 -4.78 5.23 -3.30
CA LEU A 135 -3.86 5.52 -2.20
C LEU A 135 -3.73 7.03 -1.94
N GLY A 136 -4.03 7.47 -0.73
CA GLY A 136 -3.73 8.83 -0.29
C GLY A 136 -2.22 9.11 -0.24
N THR A 137 -1.85 10.39 -0.28
CA THR A 137 -0.44 10.84 -0.24
C THR A 137 0.30 10.37 1.01
N ALA A 138 -0.39 10.26 2.16
CA ALA A 138 0.18 9.72 3.39
C ALA A 138 0.50 8.22 3.30
N GLN A 139 -0.31 7.45 2.59
CA GLN A 139 -0.08 6.03 2.34
C GLN A 139 1.09 5.84 1.36
N VAL A 140 1.13 6.64 0.29
CA VAL A 140 2.25 6.64 -0.67
C VAL A 140 3.57 6.99 0.02
N ALA A 141 3.59 8.00 0.88
CA ALA A 141 4.78 8.36 1.66
C ALA A 141 5.20 7.28 2.68
N ALA A 142 4.29 6.38 3.06
CA ALA A 142 4.55 5.28 4.00
C ALA A 142 5.12 4.02 3.35
N LEU A 143 5.00 3.87 2.03
CA LEU A 143 5.56 2.74 1.30
C LEU A 143 7.06 2.60 1.57
N THR A 144 7.56 1.38 1.63
CA THR A 144 9.00 1.13 1.69
C THR A 144 9.64 1.32 0.31
N ALA A 145 10.95 1.53 0.28
CA ALA A 145 11.71 1.56 -0.97
C ALA A 145 11.51 0.27 -1.81
N ALA A 146 11.42 -0.90 -1.16
CA ALA A 146 11.20 -2.17 -1.84
C ALA A 146 9.79 -2.26 -2.45
N GLN A 147 8.77 -1.79 -1.73
CA GLN A 147 7.40 -1.71 -2.25
C GLN A 147 7.32 -0.76 -3.44
N VAL A 148 7.94 0.42 -3.38
CA VAL A 148 7.96 1.37 -4.51
C VAL A 148 8.69 0.78 -5.73
N ALA A 149 9.80 0.08 -5.54
CA ALA A 149 10.50 -0.60 -6.63
C ALA A 149 9.69 -1.75 -7.25
N ALA A 150 8.68 -2.27 -6.53
CA ALA A 150 7.78 -3.34 -6.98
C ALA A 150 6.51 -2.83 -7.67
N ILE A 151 6.18 -1.52 -7.61
CA ILE A 151 5.03 -0.97 -8.34
C ILE A 151 5.26 -1.11 -9.85
N ASP A 152 4.30 -1.62 -10.60
CA ASP A 152 4.46 -1.72 -12.05
C ASP A 152 4.54 -0.32 -12.68
N ALA A 153 5.34 -0.21 -13.75
CA ALA A 153 5.56 1.07 -14.42
C ALA A 153 4.24 1.68 -14.96
N ALA A 154 3.29 0.84 -15.36
CA ALA A 154 1.96 1.28 -15.78
C ALA A 154 1.14 1.89 -14.62
N ASP A 155 1.16 1.27 -13.44
CA ASP A 155 0.45 1.80 -12.26
C ASP A 155 1.07 3.11 -11.77
N LEU A 156 2.41 3.21 -11.85
CA LEU A 156 3.11 4.46 -11.52
C LEU A 156 2.69 5.59 -12.47
N ALA A 157 2.52 5.33 -13.77
CA ALA A 157 2.03 6.31 -14.75
C ALA A 157 0.58 6.75 -14.48
N GLU A 158 -0.18 5.91 -13.77
CA GLU A 158 -1.57 6.16 -13.39
C GLU A 158 -1.73 6.95 -12.08
N MET A 159 -0.67 7.08 -11.28
CA MET A 159 -0.69 7.89 -10.06
C MET A 159 -0.91 9.39 -10.37
N SER A 160 -1.63 10.09 -9.49
CA SER A 160 -1.75 11.54 -9.55
C SER A 160 -0.40 12.24 -9.28
N THR A 161 -0.26 13.47 -9.77
CA THR A 161 0.89 14.33 -9.49
C THR A 161 1.09 14.57 -7.99
N ALA A 162 0.02 14.63 -7.21
CA ALA A 162 0.07 14.76 -5.75
C ALA A 162 0.68 13.52 -5.07
N GLN A 163 0.34 12.31 -5.55
CA GLN A 163 0.93 11.07 -5.06
C GLN A 163 2.42 10.96 -5.43
N VAL A 164 2.81 11.32 -6.67
CA VAL A 164 4.22 11.36 -7.09
C VAL A 164 5.01 12.38 -6.26
N ALA A 165 4.46 13.57 -6.02
CA ALA A 165 5.08 14.59 -5.17
C ALA A 165 5.15 14.17 -3.68
N ALA A 166 4.36 13.18 -3.25
CA ALA A 166 4.39 12.63 -1.89
C ALA A 166 5.50 11.59 -1.67
N LEU A 167 6.08 11.04 -2.74
CA LEU A 167 7.20 10.11 -2.63
C LEU A 167 8.39 10.77 -1.91
N THR A 168 8.99 10.05 -0.98
CA THR A 168 10.19 10.48 -0.27
C THR A 168 11.43 10.35 -1.16
N ALA A 169 12.50 11.07 -0.83
CA ALA A 169 13.79 10.94 -1.51
C ALA A 169 14.31 9.48 -1.53
N ALA A 170 14.07 8.72 -0.45
CA ALA A 170 14.47 7.32 -0.38
C ALA A 170 13.67 6.42 -1.33
N GLN A 171 12.37 6.69 -1.51
CA GLN A 171 11.52 5.98 -2.47
C GLN A 171 11.88 6.33 -3.91
N ILE A 172 12.16 7.61 -4.21
CA ILE A 172 12.61 8.05 -5.55
C ILE A 172 13.94 7.39 -5.93
N LYS A 173 14.88 7.29 -4.99
CA LYS A 173 16.14 6.56 -5.19
C LYS A 173 15.93 5.05 -5.45
N ALA A 174 14.80 4.48 -5.04
CA ALA A 174 14.47 3.08 -5.26
C ALA A 174 13.79 2.80 -6.61
N LEU A 175 13.32 3.84 -7.32
CA LEU A 175 12.69 3.68 -8.62
C LEU A 175 13.65 3.05 -9.64
N THR A 176 13.14 2.13 -10.44
CA THR A 176 13.86 1.58 -11.59
C THR A 176 13.89 2.59 -12.74
N THR A 177 14.79 2.39 -13.69
CA THR A 177 14.84 3.22 -14.90
C THR A 177 13.57 3.08 -15.74
N ALA A 178 12.96 1.89 -15.78
CA ALA A 178 11.70 1.65 -16.48
C ALA A 178 10.54 2.43 -15.85
N GLN A 179 10.49 2.47 -14.51
CA GLN A 179 9.52 3.29 -13.78
C GLN A 179 9.71 4.79 -14.05
N LEU A 180 10.96 5.27 -14.07
CA LEU A 180 11.25 6.68 -14.40
C LEU A 180 10.85 7.06 -15.83
N GLN A 181 11.05 6.14 -16.79
CA GLN A 181 10.63 6.32 -18.18
C GLN A 181 9.11 6.34 -18.34
N ALA A 182 8.36 5.69 -17.45
CA ALA A 182 6.91 5.63 -17.50
C ALA A 182 6.23 6.87 -16.88
N LEU A 183 6.96 7.72 -16.15
CA LEU A 183 6.40 8.96 -15.60
C LEU A 183 5.91 9.86 -16.74
N THR A 184 4.70 10.37 -16.58
CA THR A 184 4.11 11.35 -17.49
C THR A 184 4.78 12.72 -17.34
N SER A 185 4.62 13.60 -18.33
CA SER A 185 5.15 14.97 -18.29
C SER A 185 4.71 15.71 -17.03
N ASP A 186 3.44 15.58 -16.65
CA ASP A 186 2.87 16.27 -15.49
C ASP A 186 3.43 15.72 -14.18
N GLN A 187 3.69 14.41 -14.10
CA GLN A 187 4.31 13.78 -12.94
C GLN A 187 5.79 14.19 -12.81
N VAL A 188 6.54 14.27 -13.91
CA VAL A 188 7.92 14.77 -13.91
C VAL A 188 7.97 16.21 -13.39
N GLN A 189 7.08 17.07 -13.88
CA GLN A 189 6.99 18.48 -13.42
C GLN A 189 6.54 18.59 -11.96
N ALA A 190 5.82 17.60 -11.42
CA ALA A 190 5.42 17.56 -10.01
C ALA A 190 6.55 17.14 -9.05
N LEU A 191 7.68 16.63 -9.56
CA LEU A 191 8.82 16.26 -8.72
C LEU A 191 9.43 17.49 -8.04
N LYS A 192 9.66 17.37 -6.75
CA LYS A 192 10.34 18.38 -5.92
C LYS A 192 11.83 18.35 -6.17
N ALA A 193 12.50 19.48 -5.96
CA ALA A 193 13.96 19.58 -6.00
C ALA A 193 14.65 18.50 -5.13
N THR A 194 14.13 18.23 -3.92
CA THR A 194 14.67 17.20 -3.02
C THR A 194 14.51 15.77 -3.53
N GLN A 195 13.52 15.51 -4.38
CA GLN A 195 13.32 14.22 -5.05
C GLN A 195 14.29 14.08 -6.22
N LEU A 196 14.46 15.14 -7.02
CA LEU A 196 15.39 15.15 -8.16
C LEU A 196 16.84 14.94 -7.72
N VAL A 197 17.30 15.62 -6.67
CA VAL A 197 18.67 15.41 -6.15
C VAL A 197 18.89 14.02 -5.53
N ALA A 198 17.82 13.28 -5.24
CA ALA A 198 17.92 11.92 -4.72
C ALA A 198 18.14 10.87 -5.83
N LEU A 199 17.84 11.22 -7.10
CA LEU A 199 18.11 10.35 -8.24
C LEU A 199 19.61 10.11 -8.37
N THR A 200 19.98 8.85 -8.56
CA THR A 200 21.35 8.49 -8.91
C THR A 200 21.68 8.94 -10.34
N THR A 201 22.96 9.09 -10.64
CA THR A 201 23.43 9.40 -12.00
C THR A 201 23.00 8.33 -13.01
N THR A 202 23.00 7.05 -12.63
CA THR A 202 22.51 5.94 -13.45
C THR A 202 21.01 6.02 -13.71
N GLN A 203 20.20 6.36 -12.70
CA GLN A 203 18.76 6.57 -12.88
C GLN A 203 18.48 7.74 -13.83
N LEU A 204 19.20 8.85 -13.67
CA LEU A 204 19.02 10.03 -14.52
C LEU A 204 19.40 9.73 -15.98
N GLN A 205 20.50 9.02 -16.23
CA GLN A 205 20.87 8.54 -17.57
C GLN A 205 19.80 7.60 -18.15
N GLY A 206 19.33 6.66 -17.33
CA GLY A 206 18.36 5.64 -17.76
C GLY A 206 16.93 6.15 -17.91
N ALA A 207 16.57 7.30 -17.34
CA ALA A 207 15.23 7.87 -17.45
C ALA A 207 14.87 8.35 -18.88
N GLY A 208 15.87 8.50 -19.76
CA GLY A 208 15.68 8.88 -21.15
C GLY A 208 15.48 10.38 -21.38
N THR A 209 15.33 10.75 -22.65
CA THR A 209 15.20 12.17 -23.07
C THR A 209 13.85 12.77 -22.73
N ASP A 210 12.78 11.98 -22.70
CA ASP A 210 11.45 12.47 -22.36
C ASP A 210 11.39 12.93 -20.90
N PHE A 211 12.07 12.23 -19.98
CA PHE A 211 12.21 12.69 -18.60
C PHE A 211 12.95 14.04 -18.54
N THR A 212 14.11 14.16 -19.18
CA THR A 212 14.92 15.40 -19.17
C THR A 212 14.19 16.58 -19.80
N LYS A 213 13.52 16.36 -20.94
CA LYS A 213 12.76 17.39 -21.68
C LYS A 213 11.56 17.94 -20.90
N ASN A 214 11.00 17.15 -19.97
CA ASN A 214 9.85 17.55 -19.18
C ASN A 214 10.23 18.19 -17.83
N LEU A 215 11.52 18.37 -17.54
CA LEU A 215 11.95 19.16 -16.38
C LEU A 215 11.64 20.64 -16.61
N THR A 216 11.23 21.32 -15.55
CA THR A 216 11.15 22.80 -15.54
C THR A 216 12.53 23.39 -15.30
N SER A 217 12.76 24.66 -15.68
CA SER A 217 14.06 25.29 -15.46
C SER A 217 14.46 25.38 -13.98
N ASP A 218 13.51 25.45 -13.04
CA ASP A 218 13.82 25.40 -11.60
C ASP A 218 14.21 24.00 -11.14
N GLN A 219 13.65 22.95 -11.74
CA GLN A 219 14.07 21.57 -11.52
C GLN A 219 15.46 21.30 -12.12
N VAL A 220 15.77 21.87 -13.28
CA VAL A 220 17.12 21.82 -13.88
C VAL A 220 18.14 22.50 -12.98
N LYS A 221 17.84 23.69 -12.42
CA LYS A 221 18.71 24.36 -11.43
C LYS A 221 18.95 23.54 -10.17
N ALA A 222 18.00 22.69 -9.78
CA ALA A 222 18.12 21.87 -8.59
C ALA A 222 19.07 20.68 -8.78
N LEU A 223 19.40 20.29 -10.02
CA LEU A 223 20.31 19.18 -10.29
C LEU A 223 21.71 19.46 -9.73
N THR A 224 22.32 18.43 -9.16
CA THR A 224 23.70 18.51 -8.67
C THR A 224 24.70 18.49 -9.82
N ALA A 225 25.90 19.03 -9.61
CA ALA A 225 26.98 18.98 -10.60
C ALA A 225 27.29 17.55 -11.08
N ALA A 226 27.20 16.55 -10.18
CA ALA A 226 27.40 15.14 -10.53
C ALA A 226 26.28 14.60 -11.44
N GLN A 227 25.03 15.02 -11.21
CA GLN A 227 23.89 14.64 -12.05
C GLN A 227 23.98 15.28 -13.44
N VAL A 228 24.33 16.57 -13.52
CA VAL A 228 24.53 17.27 -14.79
C VAL A 228 25.66 16.65 -15.59
N ALA A 229 26.79 16.35 -14.95
CA ALA A 229 27.93 15.69 -15.60
C ALA A 229 27.63 14.25 -16.07
N ALA A 230 26.58 13.63 -15.52
CA ALA A 230 26.15 12.30 -15.93
C ALA A 230 25.15 12.32 -17.09
N LEU A 231 24.57 13.45 -17.49
CA LEU A 231 23.61 13.46 -18.61
C LEU A 231 24.25 12.95 -19.91
N GLY A 232 23.52 12.08 -20.62
CA GLY A 232 23.92 11.60 -21.95
C GLY A 232 23.84 12.71 -23.00
N THR A 233 24.50 12.50 -24.16
CA THR A 233 24.50 13.49 -25.25
C THR A 233 23.10 13.85 -25.73
N ASP A 234 22.22 12.85 -25.83
CA ASP A 234 20.84 13.05 -26.30
C ASP A 234 20.00 13.80 -25.27
N GLN A 235 20.28 13.60 -23.97
CA GLN A 235 19.62 14.34 -22.88
C GLN A 235 20.08 15.79 -22.85
N VAL A 236 21.38 16.05 -23.00
CA VAL A 236 21.91 17.42 -23.13
C VAL A 236 21.32 18.12 -24.36
N ALA A 237 21.16 17.41 -25.48
CA ALA A 237 20.53 17.95 -26.68
C ALA A 237 19.02 18.20 -26.53
N SER A 238 18.37 17.60 -25.52
CA SER A 238 16.96 17.82 -25.22
C SER A 238 16.67 19.02 -24.31
N LEU A 239 17.71 19.59 -23.69
CA LEU A 239 17.61 20.82 -22.88
C LEU A 239 17.44 22.04 -23.78
N ASP A 240 16.60 22.98 -23.37
CA ASP A 240 16.45 24.24 -24.10
C ASP A 240 17.43 25.32 -23.62
N THR A 241 17.34 26.52 -24.21
CA THR A 241 18.24 27.63 -23.85
C THR A 241 18.01 28.17 -22.44
N GLU A 242 16.78 28.09 -21.92
CA GLU A 242 16.45 28.52 -20.56
C GLU A 242 17.03 27.53 -19.53
N ASP A 243 16.99 26.23 -19.84
CA ASP A 243 17.60 25.17 -19.04
C ASP A 243 19.13 25.29 -18.96
N VAL A 244 19.79 25.56 -20.09
CA VAL A 244 21.25 25.78 -20.13
C VAL A 244 21.62 27.03 -19.33
N ALA A 245 20.83 28.11 -19.43
CA ALA A 245 21.04 29.30 -18.62
C ALA A 245 20.87 29.01 -17.12
N ALA A 246 19.87 28.22 -16.77
CA ALA A 246 19.63 27.72 -15.41
C ALA A 246 20.85 27.00 -14.81
N LEU A 247 21.51 26.13 -15.58
CA LEU A 247 22.72 25.41 -15.14
C LEU A 247 23.91 26.34 -14.86
N THR A 248 24.05 27.43 -15.61
CA THR A 248 25.17 28.38 -15.42
C THR A 248 24.97 29.34 -14.25
N ALA A 249 23.76 29.42 -13.69
CA ALA A 249 23.40 30.29 -12.58
C ALA A 249 23.42 29.59 -11.20
N ALA A 250 23.58 28.26 -11.17
CA ALA A 250 23.68 27.42 -9.97
C ALA A 250 25.14 27.26 -9.50
#